data_AF-A0A7C7UCV7-F1
#
_entry.id   AF-A0A7C7UCV7-F1
#
_cell.length_a   1.000
_cell.length_b   1.000
_cell.length_c   1.000
_cell.angle_alpha   90.00
_cell.angle_beta   90.00
_cell.angle_gamma   90.00
#
_symmetry.space_group_name_H-M   'P 1'
#
loop_
_entity.id
_entity.type
_entity.pdbx_description
1 polymer ?
#
loop_
_entity_poly.entity_id
_entity_poly.type
_entity_poly.pdbx_seq_one_letter_code
_entity_poly.pdbx_strand_id
1 'polypeptide(L)'
;MERAENWVDPLKRLIKDHNGVSEYMEHLEGILGFLYEEQAWRKMKPIEDFFKRNVIGHFEFEEKMVFPPILLGHATPEAIKLILELQREHGSILKELEEFQKIISEKVFPLDEETYERLNVMGRRIIDSLLGHASKEDDKLLPILRKNSRIFDRQ
;
A
#
# COMPACT_ATOMS: atom_id res chain seq x y z
N MET A 1 35.15 3.52 2.96
CA MET A 1 33.70 3.75 2.88
C MET A 1 33.02 2.59 3.56
N GLU A 2 32.72 2.74 4.85
CA GLU A 2 31.92 1.78 5.61
C GLU A 2 30.48 1.85 5.10
N ARG A 3 30.00 0.77 4.50
CA ARG A 3 28.57 0.57 4.28
C ARG A 3 27.94 0.39 5.66
N ALA A 4 27.18 1.37 6.11
CA ALA A 4 26.45 1.30 7.36
C ALA A 4 25.56 0.04 7.40
N GLU A 5 25.60 -0.68 8.51
CA GLU A 5 25.06 -2.03 8.76
C GLU A 5 23.52 -2.18 8.65
N ASN A 6 22.80 -1.20 8.09
CA ASN A 6 21.34 -1.16 8.02
C ASN A 6 20.75 -0.96 6.61
N TRP A 7 21.55 -1.08 5.54
CA TRP A 7 21.01 -0.99 4.17
C TRP A 7 20.25 -2.28 3.81
N VAL A 8 18.92 -2.25 3.92
CA VAL A 8 18.05 -3.26 3.35
C VAL A 8 17.97 -3.02 1.85
N ASP A 9 18.42 -4.00 1.07
CA ASP A 9 18.29 -4.03 -0.40
C ASP A 9 16.84 -3.64 -0.80
N PRO A 10 16.64 -2.51 -1.51
CA PRO A 10 15.32 -1.99 -1.84
C PRO A 10 14.43 -3.01 -2.56
N LEU A 11 15.02 -3.85 -3.42
CA LEU A 11 14.30 -4.91 -4.12
C LEU A 11 13.81 -5.98 -3.16
N LYS A 12 14.61 -6.35 -2.15
CA LYS A 12 14.21 -7.33 -1.13
C LYS A 12 13.09 -6.80 -0.24
N ARG A 13 13.13 -5.51 0.11
CA ARG A 13 12.05 -4.88 0.86
C ARG A 13 10.74 -4.90 0.06
N LEU A 14 10.77 -4.49 -1.21
CA LEU A 14 9.57 -4.45 -2.06
C LEU A 14 8.91 -5.83 -2.16
N ILE A 15 9.70 -6.87 -2.46
CA ILE A 15 9.20 -8.25 -2.55
C ILE A 15 8.61 -8.72 -1.21
N LYS A 16 9.24 -8.37 -0.09
CA LYS A 16 8.73 -8.73 1.24
C LYS A 16 7.41 -8.05 1.53
N ASP A 17 7.29 -6.76 1.23
CA ASP A 17 6.07 -5.99 1.47
C ASP A 17 4.91 -6.60 0.69
N HIS A 18 5.11 -6.96 -0.59
CA HIS A 18 4.05 -7.51 -1.45
C HIS A 18 3.60 -8.92 -1.04
N ASN A 19 4.54 -9.76 -0.60
CA ASN A 19 4.19 -11.07 -0.04
C ASN A 19 3.30 -10.96 1.21
N GLY A 20 3.45 -9.88 1.99
CA GLY A 20 2.62 -9.64 3.16
C GLY A 20 1.23 -9.08 2.83
N VAL A 21 1.08 -8.31 1.75
CA VAL A 21 -0.17 -7.61 1.41
C VAL A 21 -1.38 -8.55 1.34
N SER A 22 -1.23 -9.74 0.73
CA SER A 22 -2.36 -10.67 0.54
C SER A 22 -2.94 -11.17 1.86
N GLU A 23 -2.09 -11.59 2.80
CA GLU A 23 -2.53 -12.04 4.14
C GLU A 23 -3.26 -10.93 4.90
N TYR A 24 -2.82 -9.68 4.72
CA TYR A 24 -3.47 -8.53 5.36
C TYR A 24 -4.80 -8.17 4.72
N MET A 25 -4.92 -8.26 3.39
CA MET A 25 -6.18 -7.99 2.70
C MET A 25 -7.25 -9.01 3.11
N GLU A 26 -6.90 -10.29 3.23
CA GLU A 26 -7.80 -11.32 3.77
C GLU A 26 -8.25 -11.00 5.20
N HIS A 27 -7.35 -10.50 6.05
CA HIS A 27 -7.70 -10.11 7.42
C HIS A 27 -8.67 -8.92 7.46
N LEU A 28 -8.41 -7.90 6.63
CA LEU A 28 -9.29 -6.74 6.50
C LEU A 28 -10.67 -7.13 5.98
N GLU A 29 -10.74 -7.96 4.94
CA GLU A 29 -12.00 -8.47 4.40
C GLU A 29 -12.79 -9.25 5.47
N GLY A 30 -12.11 -10.08 6.25
CA GLY A 30 -12.68 -10.76 7.39
C GLY A 30 -13.30 -9.79 8.40
N ILE A 31 -12.59 -8.74 8.80
CA ILE A 31 -13.14 -7.76 9.76
C ILE A 31 -14.34 -7.01 9.17
N LEU A 32 -14.27 -6.59 7.91
CA LEU A 32 -15.36 -5.89 7.21
C LEU A 32 -16.66 -6.73 7.21
N GLY A 33 -16.52 -8.05 6.97
CA GLY A 33 -17.63 -9.00 6.97
C GLY A 33 -18.39 -9.10 8.31
N PHE A 34 -17.75 -8.76 9.44
CA PHE A 34 -18.33 -8.89 10.78
C PHE A 34 -18.50 -7.56 11.52
N LEU A 35 -18.45 -6.40 10.84
CA LEU A 35 -18.52 -5.08 11.49
C LEU A 35 -19.76 -4.83 12.38
N TYR A 36 -20.83 -5.61 12.21
CA TYR A 36 -22.01 -5.57 13.10
C TYR A 36 -21.74 -6.14 14.49
N GLU A 37 -20.63 -6.86 14.68
CA GLU A 37 -20.18 -7.39 15.96
C GLU A 37 -19.23 -6.40 16.65
N GLU A 38 -19.48 -6.10 17.92
CA GLU A 38 -18.64 -5.19 18.70
C GLU A 38 -17.16 -5.63 18.74
N GLN A 39 -16.93 -6.95 18.75
CA GLN A 39 -15.57 -7.50 18.73
C GLN A 39 -14.82 -7.19 17.43
N ALA A 40 -15.51 -7.22 16.28
CA ALA A 40 -14.93 -6.84 15.00
C ALA A 40 -14.67 -5.34 14.94
N TRP A 41 -15.61 -4.51 15.43
CA TRP A 41 -15.41 -3.07 15.52
C TRP A 41 -14.18 -2.69 16.36
N ARG A 42 -13.96 -3.36 17.49
CA ARG A 42 -12.76 -3.14 18.33
C ARG A 42 -11.45 -3.47 17.61
N LYS A 43 -11.49 -4.36 16.60
CA LYS A 43 -10.33 -4.70 15.76
C LYS A 43 -10.07 -3.66 14.65
N MET A 44 -10.96 -2.69 14.45
CA MET A 44 -10.76 -1.62 13.45
C MET A 44 -9.64 -0.64 13.82
N LYS A 45 -9.38 -0.40 15.12
CA LYS A 45 -8.27 0.48 15.53
C LYS A 45 -6.90 -0.03 15.08
N PRO A 46 -6.56 -1.32 15.29
CA PRO A 46 -5.34 -1.91 14.71
C PRO A 46 -5.20 -1.76 13.19
N ILE A 47 -6.31 -1.62 12.44
CA ILE A 47 -6.27 -1.43 10.99
C ILE A 47 -5.74 -0.05 10.61
N GLU A 48 -5.97 0.97 11.44
CA GLU A 48 -5.40 2.31 11.22
C GLU A 48 -3.86 2.27 11.28
N ASP A 49 -3.32 1.60 12.29
CA ASP A 49 -1.87 1.39 12.43
C ASP A 49 -1.32 0.56 11.27
N PHE A 50 -2.09 -0.42 10.79
CA PHE A 50 -1.73 -1.21 9.62
C PHE A 50 -1.59 -0.33 8.37
N PHE A 51 -2.61 0.48 8.04
CA PHE A 51 -2.55 1.35 6.86
C PHE A 51 -1.38 2.31 6.93
N LYS A 52 -1.16 2.95 8.09
CA LYS A 52 -0.02 3.87 8.27
C LYS A 52 1.32 3.19 8.06
N ARG A 53 1.54 2.03 8.68
CA ARG A 53 2.86 1.37 8.64
C ARG A 53 3.14 0.67 7.31
N ASN A 54 2.14 -0.03 6.77
CA ASN A 54 2.35 -0.96 5.66
C ASN A 54 1.96 -0.38 4.31
N VAL A 55 0.93 0.47 4.24
CA VAL A 55 0.52 1.07 2.96
C VAL A 55 1.21 2.41 2.76
N ILE A 56 0.99 3.36 3.67
CA ILE A 56 1.58 4.71 3.55
C ILE A 56 3.10 4.62 3.59
N GLY A 57 3.66 3.85 4.52
CA GLY A 57 5.09 3.62 4.63
C GLY A 57 5.72 2.89 3.43
N HIS A 58 4.94 2.11 2.68
CA HIS A 58 5.39 1.47 1.45
C HIS A 58 5.41 2.48 0.30
N PHE A 59 4.32 3.20 0.06
CA PHE A 59 4.28 4.26 -0.96
C PHE A 59 5.39 5.28 -0.74
N GLU A 60 5.57 5.76 0.49
CA GLU A 60 6.66 6.70 0.79
C GLU A 60 8.04 6.12 0.48
N PHE A 61 8.24 4.83 0.73
CA PHE A 61 9.49 4.15 0.42
C PHE A 61 9.72 4.10 -1.09
N GLU A 62 8.71 3.77 -1.87
CA GLU A 62 8.84 3.72 -3.32
C GLU A 62 9.14 5.09 -3.92
N GLU A 63 8.37 6.10 -3.51
CA GLU A 63 8.50 7.49 -3.95
C GLU A 63 9.89 8.06 -3.66
N LYS A 64 10.45 7.73 -2.49
CA LYS A 64 11.73 8.28 -2.03
C LYS A 64 12.93 7.44 -2.45
N MET A 65 12.78 6.13 -2.55
CA MET A 65 13.91 5.19 -2.66
C MET A 65 13.91 4.35 -3.93
N VAL A 66 12.74 4.08 -4.54
CA VAL A 66 12.62 3.15 -5.67
C VAL A 66 12.47 3.89 -6.99
N PHE A 67 11.52 4.83 -7.09
CA PHE A 67 11.26 5.57 -8.33
C PHE A 67 12.42 6.48 -8.75
N PRO A 68 13.10 7.24 -7.86
CA PRO A 68 14.15 8.16 -8.30
C PRO A 68 15.34 7.46 -8.99
N PRO A 69 15.89 6.34 -8.47
CA PRO A 69 16.93 5.60 -9.19
C PRO A 69 16.52 5.09 -10.57
N ILE A 70 15.26 4.68 -10.74
CA ILE A 70 14.74 4.26 -12.04
C ILE A 70 14.73 5.45 -12.99
N LEU A 71 14.24 6.62 -12.56
CA LEU A 71 14.19 7.82 -13.38
C LEU A 71 15.59 8.37 -13.71
N LEU A 72 16.57 8.20 -12.83
CA LEU A 72 17.94 8.65 -13.09
C LEU A 72 18.75 7.66 -13.94
N GLY A 73 18.54 6.36 -13.75
CA GLY A 73 19.33 5.30 -14.39
C GLY A 73 18.66 4.65 -15.60
N HIS A 74 17.35 4.77 -15.75
CA HIS A 74 16.53 4.03 -16.73
C HIS A 74 15.24 4.78 -17.11
N ALA A 75 15.32 6.10 -17.35
CA ALA A 75 14.19 6.93 -17.79
C ALA A 75 13.78 6.65 -19.26
N THR A 76 13.20 5.49 -19.51
CA THR A 76 12.47 5.22 -20.75
C THR A 76 11.07 5.86 -20.66
N PRO A 77 10.45 6.24 -21.80
CA PRO A 77 9.07 6.75 -21.81
C PRO A 77 8.09 5.80 -21.10
N GLU A 78 8.30 4.49 -21.24
CA GLU A 78 7.48 3.45 -20.61
C GLU A 78 7.67 3.43 -19.09
N ALA A 79 8.91 3.52 -18.60
CA ALA A 79 9.20 3.57 -17.15
C ALA A 79 8.66 4.86 -16.51
N ILE A 80 8.83 6.00 -17.18
CA ILE A 80 8.29 7.28 -16.72
C ILE A 80 6.76 7.20 -16.63
N LYS A 81 6.11 6.70 -17.68
CA LYS A 81 4.65 6.55 -17.70
C LYS A 81 4.17 5.62 -16.59
N LEU A 82 4.82 4.48 -16.40
CA LEU A 82 4.49 3.53 -15.33
C LEU A 82 4.58 4.20 -13.96
N ILE A 83 5.68 4.90 -13.67
CA ILE A 83 5.87 5.59 -12.39
C ILE A 83 4.76 6.63 -12.19
N LEU A 84 4.48 7.49 -13.17
CA LEU A 84 3.40 8.48 -13.05
C LEU A 84 2.03 7.83 -12.81
N GLU A 85 1.76 6.67 -13.40
CA GLU A 85 0.54 5.90 -13.15
C GLU A 85 0.48 5.38 -11.70
N LEU A 86 1.58 4.82 -11.18
CA LEU A 86 1.69 4.33 -9.79
C LEU A 86 1.53 5.47 -8.78
N GLN A 87 2.23 6.59 -8.98
CA GLN A 87 2.12 7.77 -8.11
C GLN A 87 0.68 8.32 -8.07
N ARG A 88 -0.03 8.30 -9.20
CA ARG A 88 -1.46 8.70 -9.26
C ARG A 88 -2.34 7.72 -8.47
N GLU A 89 -2.03 6.43 -8.53
CA GLU A 89 -2.72 5.40 -7.75
C GLU A 89 -2.48 5.57 -6.26
N HIS A 90 -1.24 5.85 -5.83
CA HIS A 90 -0.93 6.20 -4.44
C HIS A 90 -1.83 7.32 -3.94
N GLY A 91 -1.89 8.44 -4.67
CA GLY A 91 -2.73 9.58 -4.28
C GLY A 91 -4.22 9.25 -4.18
N SER A 92 -4.70 8.38 -5.06
CA SER A 92 -6.11 7.93 -5.06
C SER A 92 -6.39 7.03 -3.85
N ILE A 93 -5.56 6.02 -3.61
CA ILE A 93 -5.67 5.09 -2.49
C ILE A 93 -5.56 5.83 -1.15
N LEU A 94 -4.59 6.73 -1.01
CA LEU A 94 -4.40 7.52 0.21
C LEU A 94 -5.64 8.34 0.56
N LYS A 95 -6.30 8.94 -0.43
CA LYS A 95 -7.55 9.68 -0.23
C LYS A 95 -8.68 8.78 0.27
N GLU A 96 -8.80 7.57 -0.28
CA GLU A 96 -9.81 6.61 0.17
C GLU A 96 -9.54 6.12 1.59
N LEU A 97 -8.27 5.87 1.93
CA LEU A 97 -7.85 5.50 3.27
C LEU A 97 -8.14 6.60 4.29
N GLU A 98 -7.87 7.87 3.95
CA GLU A 98 -8.17 9.01 4.81
C GLU A 98 -9.68 9.12 5.10
N GLU A 99 -10.52 8.97 4.07
CA GLU A 99 -11.97 9.00 4.24
C GLU A 99 -12.46 7.83 5.11
N PHE A 100 -11.93 6.63 4.88
CA PHE A 100 -12.26 5.43 5.65
C PHE A 100 -11.88 5.58 7.13
N GLN A 101 -10.66 6.06 7.40
CA GLN A 101 -10.17 6.33 8.75
C GLN A 101 -10.99 7.41 9.45
N LYS A 102 -11.39 8.45 8.72
CA LYS A 102 -12.24 9.51 9.27
C LYS A 102 -13.55 8.94 9.82
N ILE A 103 -14.25 8.11 9.04
CA ILE A 103 -15.50 7.48 9.48
C ILE A 103 -15.28 6.63 10.73
N ILE A 104 -14.19 5.85 10.76
CA ILE A 104 -13.85 5.01 11.92
C ILE A 104 -13.59 5.85 13.17
N SER A 105 -12.90 6.99 13.01
CA SER A 105 -12.53 7.86 14.12
C SER A 105 -13.72 8.63 14.71
N GLU A 106 -14.73 8.95 13.90
CA GLU A 106 -15.88 9.76 14.28
C GLU A 106 -17.04 8.92 14.86
N LYS A 107 -17.07 7.61 14.60
CA LYS A 107 -18.19 6.73 14.97
C LYS A 107 -17.91 5.94 16.25
N VAL A 108 -18.97 5.66 17.00
CA VAL A 108 -18.96 4.80 18.20
C VAL A 108 -19.94 3.66 17.98
N PHE A 109 -19.60 2.46 18.44
CA PHE A 109 -20.47 1.29 18.35
C PHE A 109 -21.73 1.46 19.23
N PRO A 110 -22.91 0.96 18.82
CA PRO A 110 -23.21 0.27 17.55
C PRO A 110 -23.26 1.21 16.35
N LEU A 111 -22.87 0.71 15.18
CA LEU A 111 -22.99 1.43 13.92
C LEU A 111 -24.43 1.39 13.41
N ASP A 112 -24.88 2.48 12.78
CA ASP A 112 -26.08 2.48 11.95
C ASP A 112 -25.84 1.72 10.63
N GLU A 113 -26.92 1.19 10.02
CA GLU A 113 -26.88 0.36 8.80
C GLU A 113 -26.19 1.09 7.63
N GLU A 114 -26.48 2.39 7.46
CA GLU A 114 -25.86 3.24 6.44
C GLU A 114 -24.33 3.31 6.60
N THR A 115 -23.85 3.51 7.83
CA THR A 115 -22.42 3.55 8.14
C THR A 115 -21.76 2.20 7.89
N TYR A 116 -22.44 1.11 8.25
CA TYR A 116 -21.95 -0.25 7.99
C TYR A 116 -21.78 -0.53 6.50
N GLU A 117 -22.82 -0.25 5.70
CA GLU A 117 -22.77 -0.47 4.25
C GLU A 117 -21.68 0.38 3.59
N ARG A 118 -21.58 1.66 4.01
CA ARG A 118 -20.55 2.57 3.51
C ARG A 118 -19.14 2.06 3.81
N LEU A 119 -18.87 1.64 5.05
CA LEU A 119 -17.56 1.09 5.43
C LEU A 119 -17.24 -0.20 4.66
N ASN A 120 -18.23 -1.08 4.46
CA ASN A 120 -18.03 -2.29 3.67
C ASN A 120 -17.67 -2.01 2.22
N VAL A 121 -18.43 -1.12 1.55
CA VAL A 121 -18.18 -0.75 0.15
C VAL A 121 -16.81 -0.08 0.01
N MET A 122 -16.48 0.86 0.91
CA MET A 122 -15.18 1.53 0.90
C MET A 122 -14.03 0.56 1.16
N GLY A 123 -14.16 -0.31 2.16
CA GLY A 123 -13.14 -1.27 2.53
C GLY A 123 -12.83 -2.25 1.39
N ARG A 124 -13.86 -2.77 0.70
CA ARG A 124 -13.68 -3.62 -0.49
C ARG A 124 -12.98 -2.87 -1.63
N ARG A 125 -13.39 -1.63 -1.90
CA ARG A 125 -12.76 -0.81 -2.95
C ARG A 125 -11.28 -0.53 -2.66
N ILE A 126 -10.94 -0.30 -1.39
CA ILE A 126 -9.55 -0.13 -0.93
C ILE A 126 -8.76 -1.43 -1.18
N ILE A 127 -9.31 -2.59 -0.79
CA ILE A 127 -8.69 -3.90 -1.04
C ILE A 127 -8.44 -4.11 -2.53
N ASP A 128 -9.46 -3.92 -3.36
CA ASP A 128 -9.36 -4.09 -4.82
C ASP A 128 -8.30 -3.16 -5.43
N SER A 129 -8.24 -1.92 -4.95
CA SER A 129 -7.26 -0.93 -5.41
C SER A 129 -5.83 -1.32 -5.02
N LEU A 130 -5.63 -1.79 -3.80
CA LEU A 130 -4.32 -2.25 -3.31
C LEU A 130 -3.85 -3.50 -4.05
N LEU A 131 -4.73 -4.48 -4.27
CA LEU A 131 -4.40 -5.69 -5.02
C LEU A 131 -4.09 -5.39 -6.49
N GLY A 132 -4.88 -4.54 -7.14
CA GLY A 132 -4.64 -4.12 -8.51
C GLY A 132 -3.34 -3.33 -8.67
N HIS A 133 -3.01 -2.50 -7.69
CA HIS A 133 -1.76 -1.76 -7.63
C HIS A 133 -0.55 -2.70 -7.45
N ALA A 134 -0.56 -3.57 -6.44
CA ALA A 134 0.50 -4.54 -6.19
C ALA A 134 0.74 -5.47 -7.40
N SER A 135 -0.32 -5.96 -8.04
CA SER A 135 -0.21 -6.77 -9.26
C SER A 135 0.52 -6.02 -10.38
N LYS A 136 0.25 -4.72 -10.55
CA LYS A 136 0.92 -3.93 -11.58
C LYS A 136 2.41 -3.76 -11.30
N GLU A 137 2.76 -3.55 -10.04
CA GLU A 137 4.16 -3.43 -9.63
C GLU A 137 4.90 -4.76 -9.81
N ASP A 138 4.27 -5.87 -9.44
CA ASP A 138 4.82 -7.20 -9.64
C ASP A 138 5.05 -7.54 -11.11
N ASP A 139 4.09 -7.18 -11.97
CA ASP A 139 4.13 -7.50 -13.40
C ASP A 139 5.01 -6.56 -14.21
N LYS A 140 5.17 -5.30 -13.78
CA LYS A 140 5.81 -4.25 -14.59
C LYS A 140 7.01 -3.60 -13.92
N LEU A 141 6.90 -3.22 -12.65
CA LEU A 141 7.97 -2.50 -11.94
C LEU A 141 9.10 -3.46 -11.51
N LEU A 142 8.76 -4.57 -10.85
CA LEU A 142 9.71 -5.56 -10.38
C LEU A 142 10.62 -6.11 -11.50
N PRO A 143 10.13 -6.42 -12.71
CA PRO A 143 11.00 -6.83 -13.81
C PRO A 143 12.02 -5.77 -14.23
N ILE A 144 11.66 -4.48 -14.19
CA ILE A 144 12.59 -3.38 -14.47
C ILE A 144 13.68 -3.36 -13.39
N LEU A 145 13.29 -3.46 -12.12
CA LEU A 145 14.23 -3.49 -11.00
C LEU A 145 15.18 -4.69 -11.04
N ARG A 146 14.66 -5.89 -11.33
CA ARG A 146 15.47 -7.12 -11.42
C ARG A 146 16.49 -7.06 -12.55
N LYS A 147 16.11 -6.54 -13.72
CA LYS A 147 17.01 -6.38 -14.86
C LYS A 147 18.07 -5.31 -14.62
N ASN A 148 17.78 -4.34 -13.76
CA ASN A 148 18.61 -3.18 -13.50
C ASN A 148 19.02 -3.09 -12.03
N SER A 149 19.29 -4.20 -11.34
CA SER A 149 19.51 -4.22 -9.88
C SER A 149 20.63 -3.30 -9.39
N ARG A 150 21.56 -2.95 -10.30
CA ARG A 150 22.67 -2.00 -10.05
C ARG A 150 22.25 -0.52 -10.00
N ILE A 151 20.98 -0.18 -10.28
CA ILE A 151 20.51 1.21 -10.18
C ILE A 151 20.60 1.75 -8.75
N PHE A 152 20.56 0.84 -7.77
CA PHE A 152 20.70 1.19 -6.35
C PHE A 152 22.17 1.32 -5.90
N ASP A 153 23.14 0.93 -6.74
CA ASP A 153 24.57 1.03 -6.42
C ASP A 153 25.15 2.46 -6.64
N ARG A 154 24.36 3.36 -7.24
CA ARG A 154 24.79 4.72 -7.63
C ARG A 154 24.34 5.83 -6.66
N GLN A 155 23.76 5.48 -5.51
CA GLN A 155 23.37 6.41 -4.46
C GLN A 155 24.53 6.74 -3.51
#